data_AF-Q6ZP06-F1
#
_entry.id   AF-Q6ZP06-F1
#
_cell.length_a   1.000
_cell.length_b   1.000
_cell.length_c   1.000
_cell.angle_alpha   90.00
_cell.angle_beta   90.00
_cell.angle_gamma   90.00
#
_symmetry.space_group_name_H-M   'P 1'
#
loop_
_entity.id
_entity.type
_entity.pdbx_description
1 polymer ?
#
loop_
_entity_poly.entity_id
_entity_poly.type
_entity_poly.pdbx_seq_one_letter_code
_entity_poly.pdbx_strand_id
1 'polypeptide(L)'
;MLVQGREEGLVPGHPTVNPGRCLVNSWLHPGIYFTVNPGRCDVSSWLHPGILFTVNPGRCLVNSWLHPGILFTVNPGRCLVSSWLRPGILFAVNPGRCDVSSWLHPGILFTGNPGRCLVNSWLHPGILFTVNPGRCDVSSWLRPGILFAVNPGRCLVNSWLHPGILFTVNPGRCDVSSWLHPGILFTVNPGRCVVNSWLRPGILFAVNPGRCLVNSWLHPGILFTVNPGRCLVNSWLHPGILFTVNPGRCDVSSWLHPGILFAVNPGRCDVSSWLHPGILFTVNPGRCLVNSWLHPGILFTVNPGRCDVSSWLRPGILFAVNPGRCLVNSWLHPGILFTVNPGRCVVNSWLRPGILFAVNPGRCLVNSWLHPGILFTVNPGRCLVNSWLHPGILFTVNPGRCDVSSWLHPGILFTVNPGRCDVSSWLHPGILFAGNPGRCLVNSWLHPGILFTVNPGRCDVSSWLHPGILFTVNPGRCDVSSWLHPGILFTVNPGRCDVSSWLHPGILFTVNPGRCLVNSWLHPGILFAVNPGRCDVSS
;
A
#
# COMPACT_ATOMS: atom_id res chain seq x y z
N MET A 1 7.70 33.02 61.52
CA MET A 1 8.08 32.85 62.94
C MET A 1 8.03 34.19 63.71
N LEU A 2 6.85 34.83 63.80
CA LEU A 2 6.69 36.21 64.31
C LEU A 2 5.39 36.87 63.80
N VAL A 3 5.47 38.15 63.39
CA VAL A 3 4.40 39.16 63.60
C VAL A 3 2.97 38.72 63.21
N GLN A 4 2.82 38.05 62.07
CA GLN A 4 1.61 37.29 61.75
C GLN A 4 1.92 36.18 60.74
N GLY A 5 1.03 35.19 60.68
CA GLY A 5 1.08 34.08 59.74
C GLY A 5 0.99 32.69 60.37
N ARG A 6 1.88 32.23 61.26
CA ARG A 6 3.08 32.80 61.94
C ARG A 6 4.22 33.41 61.12
N GLU A 7 4.17 33.31 59.79
CA GLU A 7 5.25 33.48 58.79
C GLU A 7 6.39 34.51 59.10
N GLU A 8 6.06 35.71 59.60
CA GLU A 8 6.98 36.83 59.93
C GLU A 8 8.39 36.47 60.47
N GLY A 9 9.50 37.11 60.07
CA GLY A 9 10.82 36.93 60.74
C GLY A 9 12.05 37.05 59.83
N LEU A 10 13.04 37.84 60.29
CA LEU A 10 14.37 38.07 59.69
C LEU A 10 15.33 36.87 59.74
N VAL A 11 16.54 37.09 60.27
CA VAL A 11 17.64 36.10 60.30
C VAL A 11 19.00 36.60 59.76
N PRO A 12 19.65 37.67 60.29
CA PRO A 12 19.14 38.68 61.23
C PRO A 12 18.19 39.73 60.61
N GLY A 13 18.51 40.48 59.55
CA GLY A 13 19.71 40.43 58.71
C GLY A 13 20.03 41.79 58.08
N HIS A 14 19.32 42.17 57.02
CA HIS A 14 19.25 43.57 56.58
C HIS A 14 19.82 43.80 55.17
N PRO A 15 20.59 44.89 54.93
CA PRO A 15 21.00 45.32 53.60
C PRO A 15 19.82 45.71 52.70
N THR A 16 20.06 45.78 51.39
CA THR A 16 19.11 46.37 50.43
C THR A 16 19.84 47.18 49.36
N VAL A 17 19.24 48.32 48.99
CA VAL A 17 19.69 49.32 48.00
C VAL A 17 19.70 48.83 46.51
N ASN A 18 18.77 49.38 45.70
CA ASN A 18 18.69 49.61 44.22
C ASN A 18 18.85 48.46 43.15
N PRO A 19 18.40 48.73 41.89
CA PRO A 19 17.06 48.47 41.35
C PRO A 19 16.98 47.12 40.64
N GLY A 20 17.95 46.87 39.77
CA GLY A 20 18.12 45.62 39.06
C GLY A 20 18.54 44.45 39.94
N ARG A 21 19.01 44.62 41.18
CA ARG A 21 19.50 43.47 41.98
C ARG A 21 18.45 42.91 42.94
N CYS A 22 17.32 42.46 42.36
CA CYS A 22 16.46 41.48 43.03
C CYS A 22 17.22 40.16 43.21
N LEU A 23 17.72 39.92 44.44
CA LEU A 23 18.37 38.69 44.90
C LEU A 23 17.66 38.19 46.17
N VAL A 24 17.23 36.93 46.18
CA VAL A 24 16.40 36.34 47.26
C VAL A 24 16.80 34.84 47.45
N ASN A 25 17.31 34.42 48.63
CA ASN A 25 17.85 33.06 48.93
C ASN A 25 17.45 32.53 50.34
N SER A 26 16.35 31.77 50.45
CA SER A 26 15.83 31.30 51.75
C SER A 26 15.32 29.84 51.75
N TRP A 27 14.97 29.36 52.94
CA TRP A 27 14.38 28.03 53.16
C TRP A 27 12.90 27.96 52.77
N LEU A 28 12.12 29.01 53.05
CA LEU A 28 10.68 29.09 52.83
C LEU A 28 10.25 30.52 52.44
N HIS A 29 9.58 30.66 51.29
CA HIS A 29 8.89 31.90 50.90
C HIS A 29 7.41 31.63 50.55
N PRO A 30 6.50 31.66 51.53
CA PRO A 30 5.08 31.85 51.28
C PRO A 30 4.82 33.35 50.98
N GLY A 31 4.41 33.69 49.75
CA GLY A 31 4.16 35.08 49.39
C GLY A 31 3.79 35.33 47.93
N ILE A 32 3.33 36.56 47.66
CA ILE A 32 3.10 37.09 46.31
C ILE A 32 4.16 38.17 46.06
N TYR A 33 4.95 38.01 45.00
CA TYR A 33 5.98 38.95 44.58
C TYR A 33 5.62 39.56 43.22
N PHE A 34 5.73 40.89 43.10
CA PHE A 34 5.41 41.64 41.89
C PHE A 34 6.58 42.57 41.54
N THR A 35 7.08 42.52 40.31
CA THR A 35 8.19 43.37 39.83
C THR A 35 7.95 43.86 38.39
N VAL A 36 8.39 45.08 38.09
CA VAL A 36 8.18 45.73 36.78
C VAL A 36 9.49 46.37 36.29
N ASN A 37 9.83 46.11 35.03
CA ASN A 37 11.06 46.54 34.35
C ASN A 37 12.41 46.22 35.06
N PRO A 38 12.60 45.09 35.77
CA PRO A 38 13.88 44.81 36.42
C PRO A 38 14.92 44.35 35.38
N GLY A 39 16.13 44.92 35.43
CA GLY A 39 17.22 44.46 34.54
C GLY A 39 17.54 42.97 34.71
N ARG A 40 17.36 42.44 35.94
CA ARG A 40 17.54 41.04 36.30
C ARG A 40 16.65 40.67 37.49
N CYS A 41 16.00 39.51 37.44
CA CYS A 41 15.34 38.87 38.58
C CYS A 41 15.96 37.49 38.79
N ASP A 42 16.66 37.29 39.89
CA ASP A 42 17.18 35.99 40.29
C ASP A 42 16.46 35.53 41.57
N VAL A 43 15.73 34.42 41.48
CA VAL A 43 15.06 33.78 42.62
C VAL A 43 15.68 32.41 42.86
N SER A 44 16.25 32.23 44.05
CA SER A 44 16.85 30.99 44.53
C SER A 44 16.16 30.53 45.80
N SER A 45 15.60 29.32 45.83
CA SER A 45 14.83 28.88 47.00
C SER A 45 14.77 27.37 47.12
N TRP A 46 14.81 26.84 48.35
CA TRP A 46 14.55 25.42 48.57
C TRP A 46 13.08 25.06 48.33
N LEU A 47 12.16 25.83 48.90
CA LEU A 47 10.71 25.69 48.74
C LEU A 47 10.06 27.03 48.34
N HIS A 48 9.33 27.04 47.21
CA HIS A 48 8.60 28.23 46.73
C HIS A 48 7.09 28.02 46.57
N PRO A 49 6.32 27.94 47.67
CA PRO A 49 4.86 28.00 47.66
C PRO A 49 4.38 29.46 47.56
N GLY A 50 4.54 30.07 46.38
CA GLY A 50 4.22 31.48 46.17
C GLY A 50 3.90 31.83 44.72
N ILE A 51 3.41 33.06 44.51
CA ILE A 51 3.12 33.61 43.18
C ILE A 51 4.19 34.65 42.85
N LEU A 52 4.90 34.48 41.74
CA LEU A 52 5.87 35.47 41.26
C LEU A 52 5.39 36.05 39.92
N PHE A 53 5.19 37.37 39.88
CA PHE A 53 4.78 38.13 38.72
C PHE A 53 5.89 39.11 38.31
N THR A 54 6.35 39.01 37.06
CA THR A 54 7.41 39.89 36.53
C THR A 54 7.03 40.45 35.16
N VAL A 55 7.23 41.76 34.96
CA VAL A 55 6.92 42.45 33.69
C VAL A 55 8.18 43.08 33.11
N ASN A 56 8.44 42.81 31.83
CA ASN A 56 9.60 43.25 31.06
C ASN A 56 10.98 42.99 31.73
N PRO A 57 11.26 41.85 32.38
CA PRO A 57 12.57 41.63 32.97
C PRO A 57 13.62 41.41 31.87
N GLY A 58 14.77 42.08 31.95
CA GLY A 58 15.88 41.85 31.01
C GLY A 58 16.34 40.38 31.04
N ARG A 59 16.41 39.82 32.26
CA ARG A 59 16.64 38.40 32.53
C ARG A 59 15.83 37.96 33.75
N CYS A 60 15.16 36.82 33.68
CA CYS A 60 14.58 36.11 34.82
C CYS A 60 15.29 34.76 34.97
N LEU A 61 15.76 34.45 36.17
CA LEU A 61 16.36 33.17 36.56
C LEU A 61 15.65 32.66 37.82
N VAL A 62 15.04 31.48 37.75
CA VAL A 62 14.40 30.83 38.90
C VAL A 62 15.04 29.47 39.11
N ASN A 63 15.82 29.33 40.18
CA ASN A 63 16.45 28.09 40.59
C ASN A 63 15.78 27.59 41.87
N SER A 64 15.12 26.43 41.81
CA SER A 64 14.33 25.93 42.95
C SER A 64 14.50 24.44 43.19
N TRP A 65 14.48 23.98 44.44
CA TRP A 65 14.48 22.54 44.69
C TRP A 65 13.06 21.97 44.56
N LEU A 66 12.09 22.58 45.26
CA LEU A 66 10.66 22.30 45.17
C LEU A 66 9.87 23.58 44.85
N HIS A 67 9.12 23.58 43.74
CA HIS A 67 8.34 24.75 43.30
C HIS A 67 6.86 24.43 43.04
N PRO A 68 6.03 24.39 44.10
CA PRO A 68 4.56 24.32 43.97
C PRO A 68 3.88 25.64 43.55
N GLY A 69 4.64 26.73 43.41
CA GLY A 69 4.11 28.06 43.08
C GLY A 69 3.70 28.30 41.62
N ILE A 70 3.13 29.50 41.38
CA ILE A 70 2.79 30.03 40.05
C ILE A 70 3.82 31.10 39.66
N LEU A 71 4.37 31.00 38.46
CA LEU A 71 5.29 32.00 37.89
C LEU A 71 4.67 32.62 36.64
N PHE A 72 4.49 33.94 36.63
CA PHE A 72 3.98 34.72 35.51
C PHE A 72 5.05 35.71 35.04
N THR A 73 5.43 35.65 33.78
CA THR A 73 6.47 36.51 33.18
C THR A 73 5.97 37.11 31.87
N VAL A 74 6.09 38.43 31.70
CA VAL A 74 5.65 39.16 30.50
C VAL A 74 6.84 39.85 29.86
N ASN A 75 7.01 39.65 28.55
CA ASN A 75 8.10 40.16 27.72
C ASN A 75 9.53 39.97 28.31
N PRO A 76 9.91 38.83 28.93
CA PRO A 76 11.25 38.69 29.45
C PRO A 76 12.28 38.56 28.30
N GLY A 77 13.38 39.31 28.35
CA GLY A 77 14.46 39.16 27.36
C GLY A 77 15.01 37.74 27.33
N ARG A 78 15.24 37.17 28.52
CA ARG A 78 15.52 35.75 28.73
C ARG A 78 14.90 35.24 30.03
N CYS A 79 14.16 34.14 29.97
CA CYS A 79 13.65 33.40 31.11
C CYS A 79 14.39 32.06 31.23
N LEU A 80 14.92 31.77 32.43
CA LEU A 80 15.63 30.55 32.78
C LEU A 80 14.96 29.96 34.02
N VAL A 81 14.47 28.73 33.94
CA VAL A 81 13.89 28.04 35.10
C VAL A 81 14.55 26.69 35.29
N SER A 82 15.26 26.52 36.39
CA SER A 82 15.85 25.24 36.79
C SER A 82 15.18 24.72 38.06
N SER A 83 14.73 23.46 38.05
CA SER A 83 14.01 22.89 39.20
C SER A 83 14.23 21.39 39.40
N TRP A 84 14.40 20.93 40.64
CA TRP A 84 14.44 19.49 40.89
C TRP A 84 13.03 18.88 40.78
N LEU A 85 12.06 19.40 41.53
CA LEU A 85 10.66 18.96 41.55
C LEU A 85 9.73 20.16 41.33
N ARG A 86 8.89 20.11 40.28
CA ARG A 86 8.06 21.27 39.87
C ARG A 86 6.58 20.93 39.66
N PRO A 87 5.81 20.78 40.76
CA PRO A 87 4.35 20.72 40.75
C PRO A 87 3.71 22.13 40.69
N GLY A 88 4.02 22.91 39.65
CA GLY A 88 3.62 24.32 39.56
C GLY A 88 3.24 24.77 38.16
N ILE A 89 2.71 26.00 38.05
CA ILE A 89 2.27 26.60 36.79
C ILE A 89 3.24 27.71 36.36
N LEU A 90 3.63 27.73 35.08
CA LEU A 90 4.46 28.77 34.49
C LEU A 90 3.79 29.37 33.27
N PHE A 91 3.55 30.68 33.30
CA PHE A 91 3.13 31.49 32.17
C PHE A 91 4.28 32.39 31.72
N ALA A 92 4.66 32.32 30.45
CA ALA A 92 5.63 33.23 29.84
C ALA A 92 5.08 33.82 28.54
N VAL A 93 4.82 35.13 28.51
CA VAL A 93 4.27 35.84 27.36
C VAL A 93 5.38 36.63 26.67
N ASN A 94 5.54 36.44 25.36
CA ASN A 94 6.55 37.04 24.49
C ASN A 94 8.02 36.96 24.99
N PRO A 95 8.52 35.83 25.54
CA PRO A 95 9.91 35.76 25.98
C PRO A 95 10.85 35.73 24.76
N GLY A 96 11.91 36.53 24.76
CA GLY A 96 12.95 36.46 23.71
C GLY A 96 13.56 35.05 23.65
N ARG A 97 13.84 34.49 24.83
CA ARG A 97 14.22 33.08 25.02
C ARG A 97 13.68 32.55 26.35
N CYS A 98 13.13 31.34 26.35
CA CYS A 98 12.73 30.59 27.55
C CYS A 98 13.46 29.24 27.57
N ASP A 99 14.36 29.02 28.53
CA ASP A 99 14.94 27.70 28.79
C ASP A 99 14.38 27.17 30.13
N VAL A 100 13.77 25.97 30.13
CA VAL A 100 13.25 25.28 31.32
C VAL A 100 13.97 23.94 31.46
N SER A 101 14.66 23.72 32.57
CA SER A 101 15.35 22.48 32.90
C SER A 101 14.80 21.88 34.19
N SER A 102 14.30 20.65 34.14
CA SER A 102 13.68 20.00 35.30
C SER A 102 14.05 18.53 35.47
N TRP A 103 14.19 18.06 36.71
CA TRP A 103 14.35 16.62 36.96
C TRP A 103 12.99 15.92 36.92
N LEU A 104 12.01 16.44 37.67
CA LEU A 104 10.62 15.99 37.68
C LEU A 104 9.64 17.17 37.47
N HIS A 105 8.82 17.15 36.42
CA HIS A 105 7.86 18.22 36.12
C HIS A 105 6.40 17.74 35.99
N PRO A 106 5.70 17.53 37.12
CA PRO A 106 4.24 17.41 37.18
C PRO A 106 3.55 18.79 37.20
N GLY A 107 3.78 19.62 36.17
CA GLY A 107 3.28 20.99 36.13
C GLY A 107 2.65 21.40 34.80
N ILE A 108 2.18 22.66 34.73
CA ILE A 108 1.65 23.26 33.51
C ILE A 108 2.58 24.38 33.05
N LEU A 109 3.08 24.29 31.82
CA LEU A 109 3.91 25.33 31.20
C LEU A 109 3.17 25.92 30.00
N PHE A 110 2.78 27.19 30.09
CA PHE A 110 2.19 27.97 29.02
C PHE A 110 3.20 29.02 28.51
N THR A 111 3.54 29.01 27.22
CA THR A 111 4.36 30.06 26.60
C THR A 111 3.70 30.65 25.36
N GLY A 112 3.48 31.97 25.33
CA GLY A 112 2.97 32.70 24.17
C GLY A 112 4.08 33.45 23.43
N ASN A 113 4.13 33.33 22.10
CA ASN A 113 5.08 33.97 21.18
C ASN A 113 6.57 33.95 21.60
N PRO A 114 7.16 32.85 22.11
CA PRO A 114 8.56 32.83 22.49
C PRO A 114 9.46 32.86 21.23
N GLY A 115 10.51 33.69 21.21
CA GLY A 115 11.51 33.66 20.13
C GLY A 115 12.18 32.29 20.05
N ARG A 116 12.55 31.74 21.22
CA ARG A 116 12.94 30.33 21.39
C ARG A 116 12.44 29.77 22.72
N CYS A 117 11.87 28.58 22.70
CA CYS A 117 11.54 27.77 23.87
C CYS A 117 12.40 26.49 23.86
N LEU A 118 13.07 26.18 24.97
CA LEU A 118 13.84 24.95 25.20
C LEU A 118 13.34 24.31 26.50
N VAL A 119 12.82 23.09 26.44
CA VAL A 119 12.36 22.35 27.62
C VAL A 119 13.12 21.03 27.72
N ASN A 120 13.97 20.91 28.73
CA ASN A 120 14.79 19.73 29.00
C ASN A 120 14.31 19.10 30.33
N SER A 121 13.86 17.85 30.29
CA SER A 121 13.22 17.22 31.46
C SER A 121 13.60 15.75 31.62
N TRP A 122 13.97 15.29 32.81
CA TRP A 122 14.24 13.86 32.99
C TRP A 122 12.92 13.06 33.01
N LEU A 123 11.96 13.47 33.84
CA LEU A 123 10.59 12.96 33.90
C LEU A 123 9.57 14.11 33.73
N HIS A 124 8.68 14.01 32.74
CA HIS A 124 7.70 15.07 32.42
C HIS A 124 6.24 14.56 32.38
N PRO A 125 5.61 14.34 33.55
CA PRO A 125 4.16 14.08 33.64
C PRO A 125 3.25 15.31 33.41
N GLY A 126 3.81 16.49 33.15
CA GLY A 126 3.05 17.75 32.98
C GLY A 126 2.45 18.02 31.60
N ILE A 127 1.74 19.16 31.50
CA ILE A 127 1.18 19.72 30.26
C ILE A 127 2.06 20.89 29.79
N LEU A 128 2.48 20.87 28.53
CA LEU A 128 3.21 21.97 27.87
C LEU A 128 2.36 22.55 26.74
N PHE A 129 2.02 23.83 26.83
CA PHE A 129 1.25 24.59 25.84
C PHE A 129 2.11 25.72 25.29
N THR A 130 2.34 25.74 23.98
CA THR A 130 3.16 26.77 23.31
C THR A 130 2.42 27.36 22.12
N VAL A 131 2.40 28.69 22.01
CA VAL A 131 1.70 29.41 20.93
C VAL A 131 2.69 30.28 20.18
N ASN A 132 2.69 30.20 18.84
CA ASN A 132 3.57 30.89 17.91
C ASN A 132 5.07 30.92 18.30
N PRO A 133 5.69 29.83 18.79
CA PRO A 133 7.12 29.86 19.10
C PRO A 133 7.94 29.94 17.80
N GLY A 134 8.92 30.85 17.72
CA GLY A 134 9.86 30.87 16.59
C GLY A 134 10.60 29.53 16.46
N ARG A 135 11.01 28.98 17.61
CA ARG A 135 11.53 27.61 17.75
C ARG A 135 11.14 27.01 19.10
N CYS A 136 10.65 25.78 19.11
CA CYS A 136 10.41 24.97 20.29
C CYS A 136 11.27 23.70 20.23
N ASP A 137 12.23 23.56 21.13
CA ASP A 137 13.04 22.35 21.33
C ASP A 137 12.59 21.68 22.64
N VAL A 138 12.11 20.43 22.60
CA VAL A 138 11.73 19.66 23.80
C VAL A 138 12.57 18.39 23.84
N SER A 139 13.35 18.20 24.90
CA SER A 139 14.10 16.98 25.16
C SER A 139 13.66 16.33 26.47
N SER A 140 13.49 15.00 26.47
CA SER A 140 13.10 14.28 27.68
C SER A 140 13.55 12.83 27.73
N TRP A 141 13.81 12.31 28.94
CA TRP A 141 14.05 10.87 29.10
C TRP A 141 12.72 10.11 29.11
N LEU A 142 11.80 10.46 30.01
CA LEU A 142 10.49 9.84 30.17
C LEU A 142 9.37 10.89 30.10
N ARG A 143 8.42 10.71 29.16
CA ARG A 143 7.43 11.72 28.81
C ARG A 143 5.96 11.26 28.87
N PRO A 144 5.41 10.92 30.04
CA PRO A 144 3.98 10.66 30.24
C PRO A 144 3.17 11.96 30.37
N GLY A 145 3.20 12.82 29.35
CA GLY A 145 2.58 14.15 29.41
C GLY A 145 1.98 14.62 28.08
N ILE A 146 1.28 15.76 28.10
CA ILE A 146 0.64 16.34 26.92
C ILE A 146 1.42 17.56 26.42
N LEU A 147 1.69 17.64 25.12
CA LEU A 147 2.28 18.81 24.47
C LEU A 147 1.37 19.35 23.39
N PHE A 148 0.98 20.62 23.52
CA PHE A 148 0.31 21.41 22.49
C PHE A 148 1.28 22.46 21.95
N ALA A 149 1.50 22.49 20.65
CA ALA A 149 2.26 23.55 19.98
C ALA A 149 1.46 24.11 18.79
N VAL A 150 1.05 25.38 18.88
CA VAL A 150 0.26 26.07 17.87
C VAL A 150 1.17 27.03 17.09
N ASN A 151 1.15 26.93 15.76
CA ASN A 151 1.96 27.68 14.80
C ASN A 151 3.48 27.79 15.11
N PRO A 152 4.20 26.72 15.53
CA PRO A 152 5.63 26.83 15.77
C PRO A 152 6.39 26.96 14.43
N GLY A 153 7.31 27.92 14.33
CA GLY A 153 8.20 28.03 13.15
C GLY A 153 9.02 26.75 12.96
N ARG A 154 9.55 26.22 14.06
CA ARG A 154 10.11 24.87 14.16
C ARG A 154 9.79 24.23 15.51
N CYS A 155 9.31 22.99 15.49
CA CYS A 155 9.18 22.11 16.65
C CYS A 155 10.16 20.93 16.52
N LEU A 156 10.96 20.67 17.56
CA LEU A 156 11.84 19.51 17.68
C LEU A 156 11.52 18.80 18.99
N VAL A 157 11.09 17.54 18.93
CA VAL A 157 10.78 16.73 20.13
C VAL A 157 11.66 15.49 20.13
N ASN A 158 12.59 15.41 21.09
CA ASN A 158 13.50 14.29 21.27
C ASN A 158 13.17 13.57 22.59
N SER A 159 12.88 12.27 22.53
CA SER A 159 12.43 11.53 23.73
C SER A 159 12.98 10.11 23.78
N TRP A 160 13.48 9.65 24.94
CA TRP A 160 13.86 8.23 25.06
C TRP A 160 12.61 7.36 25.12
N LEU A 161 11.66 7.69 25.99
CA LEU A 161 10.39 7.02 26.20
C LEU A 161 9.23 8.03 26.18
N HIS A 162 8.27 7.88 25.26
CA HIS A 162 7.17 8.82 25.08
C HIS A 162 5.78 8.15 25.10
N PRO A 163 5.24 7.82 26.29
CA PRO A 163 3.84 7.42 26.49
C PRO A 163 2.84 8.59 26.51
N GLY A 164 3.25 9.80 26.09
CA GLY A 164 2.41 11.01 26.10
C GLY A 164 1.62 11.27 24.82
N ILE A 165 0.90 12.39 24.80
CA ILE A 165 0.19 12.89 23.62
C ILE A 165 0.87 14.17 23.10
N LEU A 166 1.12 14.25 21.80
CA LEU A 166 1.70 15.42 21.14
C LEU A 166 0.74 15.95 20.07
N PHE A 167 0.16 17.12 20.32
CA PHE A 167 -0.62 17.90 19.38
C PHE A 167 0.22 19.05 18.81
N THR A 168 0.35 19.13 17.48
CA THR A 168 0.95 20.29 16.81
C THR A 168 0.04 20.80 15.69
N VAL A 169 -0.17 22.11 15.63
CA VAL A 169 -1.07 22.77 14.67
C VAL A 169 -0.27 23.81 13.88
N ASN A 170 -0.36 23.75 12.56
CA ASN A 170 0.36 24.56 11.57
C ASN A 170 1.88 24.73 11.83
N PRO A 171 2.67 23.70 12.21
CA PRO A 171 4.10 23.87 12.39
C PRO A 171 4.80 24.07 11.03
N GLY A 172 5.67 25.07 10.90
CA GLY A 172 6.49 25.24 9.69
C GLY A 172 7.35 23.99 9.44
N ARG A 173 7.95 23.47 10.51
CA ARG A 173 8.62 22.16 10.55
C ARG A 173 8.40 21.47 11.90
N CYS A 174 8.06 20.19 11.89
CA CYS A 174 7.98 19.33 13.06
C CYS A 174 8.93 18.14 12.88
N ASP A 175 9.97 18.06 13.71
CA ASP A 175 10.90 16.93 13.80
C ASP A 175 10.63 16.18 15.13
N VAL A 176 10.17 14.93 15.09
CA VAL A 176 9.98 14.08 16.27
C VAL A 176 10.96 12.91 16.21
N SER A 177 11.86 12.80 17.19
CA SER A 177 12.74 11.64 17.35
C SER A 177 12.47 10.92 18.67
N SER A 178 12.38 9.59 18.60
CA SER A 178 12.08 8.77 19.78
C SER A 178 12.76 7.41 19.73
N TRP A 179 13.16 6.89 20.89
CA TRP A 179 13.62 5.50 20.97
C TRP A 179 12.43 4.55 21.14
N LEU A 180 11.56 4.81 22.13
CA LEU A 180 10.29 4.12 22.35
C LEU A 180 9.12 5.11 22.36
N HIS A 181 8.13 4.90 21.48
CA HIS A 181 6.97 5.79 21.34
C HIS A 181 5.62 5.05 21.46
N PRO A 182 5.20 4.70 22.69
CA PRO A 182 3.84 4.23 22.99
C PRO A 182 2.75 5.32 23.02
N GLY A 183 3.02 6.51 22.46
CA GLY A 183 2.15 7.68 22.54
C GLY A 183 1.24 7.89 21.32
N ILE A 184 0.50 9.00 21.36
CA ILE A 184 -0.30 9.49 20.23
C ILE A 184 0.28 10.82 19.72
N LEU A 185 0.54 10.92 18.42
CA LEU A 185 1.03 12.12 17.77
C LEU A 185 -0.02 12.63 16.77
N PHE A 186 -0.58 13.80 17.04
CA PHE A 186 -1.45 14.56 16.15
C PHE A 186 -0.69 15.75 15.55
N THR A 187 -0.67 15.84 14.22
CA THR A 187 -0.09 16.96 13.48
C THR A 187 -1.10 17.48 12.46
N VAL A 188 -1.38 18.78 12.47
CA VAL A 188 -2.36 19.43 11.58
C VAL A 188 -1.66 20.51 10.76
N ASN A 189 -1.81 20.47 9.45
CA ASN A 189 -1.18 21.34 8.45
C ASN A 189 0.34 21.58 8.62
N PRO A 190 1.20 20.58 8.93
CA PRO A 190 2.63 20.81 9.04
C PRO A 190 3.25 21.06 7.66
N GLY A 191 4.07 22.11 7.50
CA GLY A 191 4.81 22.34 6.24
C GLY A 191 5.75 21.16 5.93
N ARG A 192 6.45 20.67 6.96
CA ARG A 192 7.19 19.40 6.95
C ARG A 192 7.07 18.68 8.28
N CYS A 193 6.69 17.42 8.27
CA CYS A 193 6.72 16.51 9.41
C CYS A 193 7.78 15.41 9.16
N VAL A 194 8.67 15.19 10.13
CA VAL A 194 9.64 14.08 10.14
C VAL A 194 9.47 13.34 11.46
N VAL A 195 9.21 12.04 11.41
CA VAL A 195 9.11 11.18 12.58
C VAL A 195 10.13 10.05 12.45
N ASN A 196 11.12 10.03 13.35
CA ASN A 196 12.12 8.99 13.46
C ASN A 196 11.87 8.21 14.75
N SER A 197 11.70 6.89 14.66
CA SER A 197 11.43 6.03 15.83
C SER A 197 12.19 4.71 15.76
N TRP A 198 12.77 4.25 16.88
CA TRP A 198 13.32 2.90 16.93
C TRP A 198 12.21 1.86 17.10
N LEU A 199 11.38 2.00 18.13
CA LEU A 199 10.22 1.16 18.43
C LEU A 199 8.96 2.02 18.57
N ARG A 200 7.93 1.70 17.79
CA ARG A 200 6.72 2.55 17.68
C ARG A 200 5.37 1.85 17.92
N PRO A 201 5.07 1.44 19.17
CA PRO A 201 3.75 0.96 19.57
C PRO A 201 2.73 2.09 19.80
N GLY A 202 2.47 2.94 18.79
CA GLY A 202 1.66 4.15 18.96
C GLY A 202 0.83 4.55 17.74
N ILE A 203 0.07 5.64 17.87
CA ILE A 203 -0.80 6.16 16.80
C ILE A 203 -0.29 7.52 16.28
N LEU A 204 -0.21 7.67 14.96
CA LEU A 204 0.11 8.93 14.29
C LEU A 204 -1.06 9.39 13.43
N PHE A 205 -1.53 10.61 13.66
CA PHE A 205 -2.45 11.33 12.79
C PHE A 205 -1.72 12.54 12.19
N ALA A 206 -1.66 12.61 10.85
CA ALA A 206 -1.16 13.78 10.14
C ALA A 206 -2.17 14.28 9.11
N VAL A 207 -2.73 15.48 9.34
CA VAL A 207 -3.75 16.10 8.48
C VAL A 207 -3.11 17.22 7.67
N ASN A 208 -3.31 17.19 6.35
CA ASN A 208 -2.76 18.10 5.34
C ASN A 208 -1.24 18.40 5.46
N PRO A 209 -0.33 17.43 5.72
CA PRO A 209 1.10 17.72 5.77
C PRO A 209 1.64 18.03 4.36
N GLY A 210 2.39 19.13 4.19
CA GLY A 210 3.05 19.44 2.92
C GLY A 210 4.02 18.32 2.51
N ARG A 211 4.82 17.84 3.47
CA ARG A 211 5.63 16.62 3.37
C ARG A 211 5.62 15.86 4.70
N CYS A 212 5.32 14.57 4.68
CA CYS A 212 5.45 13.65 5.82
C CYS A 212 6.54 12.61 5.52
N LEU A 213 7.51 12.46 6.44
CA LEU A 213 8.53 11.42 6.40
C LEU A 213 8.47 10.63 7.71
N VAL A 214 8.22 9.32 7.62
CA VAL A 214 8.24 8.42 8.78
C VAL A 214 9.34 7.38 8.56
N ASN A 215 10.38 7.42 9.38
CA ASN A 215 11.42 6.39 9.43
C ASN A 215 11.27 5.58 10.72
N SER A 216 11.16 4.26 10.61
CA SER A 216 10.97 3.38 11.77
C SER A 216 11.78 2.10 11.68
N TRP A 217 12.44 1.68 12.76
CA TRP A 217 13.05 0.34 12.77
C TRP A 217 11.96 -0.72 12.97
N LEU A 218 11.13 -0.55 14.00
CA LEU A 218 9.98 -1.42 14.31
C LEU A 218 8.71 -0.58 14.51
N HIS A 219 7.68 -0.82 13.69
CA HIS A 219 6.41 -0.07 13.70
C HIS A 219 5.17 -0.95 13.99
N PRO A 220 4.99 -1.42 15.25
CA PRO A 220 3.76 -2.05 15.72
C PRO A 220 2.68 -1.00 16.06
N GLY A 221 2.27 -0.17 15.10
CA GLY A 221 1.41 0.99 15.35
C GLY A 221 0.46 1.31 14.20
N ILE A 222 -0.36 2.36 14.39
CA ILE A 222 -1.30 2.84 13.37
C ILE A 222 -0.88 4.23 12.86
N LEU A 223 -0.76 4.39 11.55
CA LEU A 223 -0.42 5.65 10.89
C LEU A 223 -1.57 6.09 10.00
N PHE A 224 -2.29 7.14 10.40
CA PHE A 224 -3.28 7.85 9.60
C PHE A 224 -2.66 9.13 9.00
N THR A 225 -2.72 9.26 7.67
CA THR A 225 -2.39 10.52 6.98
C THR A 225 -3.53 10.94 6.05
N VAL A 226 -3.93 12.21 6.11
CA VAL A 226 -5.05 12.76 5.33
C VAL A 226 -4.54 13.95 4.52
N ASN A 227 -4.81 13.93 3.22
CA ASN A 227 -4.35 14.89 2.21
C ASN A 227 -2.84 15.27 2.26
N PRO A 228 -1.87 14.34 2.45
CA PRO A 228 -0.46 14.70 2.44
C PRO A 228 0.00 15.07 1.02
N GLY A 229 0.71 16.19 0.85
CA GLY A 229 1.30 16.56 -0.44
C GLY A 229 2.29 15.50 -0.93
N ARG A 230 3.15 15.02 0.00
CA ARG A 230 3.93 13.79 -0.16
C ARG A 230 4.05 13.04 1.17
N CYS A 231 3.80 11.75 1.17
CA CYS A 231 4.10 10.83 2.27
C CYS A 231 5.23 9.88 1.86
N LEU A 232 6.26 9.73 2.70
CA LEU A 232 7.34 8.75 2.54
C LEU A 232 7.46 7.95 3.85
N VAL A 233 7.19 6.65 3.79
CA VAL A 233 7.28 5.73 4.94
C VAL A 233 8.37 4.72 4.68
N ASN A 234 9.44 4.77 5.46
CA ASN A 234 10.56 3.83 5.42
C ASN A 234 10.57 3.01 6.71
N SER A 235 10.57 1.68 6.57
CA SER A 235 10.51 0.77 7.72
C SER A 235 11.44 -0.42 7.57
N TRP A 236 12.07 -0.88 8.66
CA TRP A 236 12.72 -2.19 8.64
C TRP A 236 11.66 -3.29 8.87
N LEU A 237 10.86 -3.17 9.93
CA LEU A 237 9.77 -4.06 10.27
C LEU A 237 8.47 -3.27 10.53
N HIS A 238 7.39 -3.58 9.80
CA HIS A 238 6.10 -2.88 9.90
C HIS A 238 4.90 -3.82 10.17
N PRO A 239 4.80 -4.39 11.39
CA PRO A 239 3.60 -5.08 11.89
C PRO A 239 2.51 -4.08 12.33
N GLY A 240 2.06 -3.22 11.41
CA GLY A 240 1.16 -2.10 11.73
C GLY A 240 0.17 -1.79 10.62
N ILE A 241 -0.74 -0.85 10.89
CA ILE A 241 -1.75 -0.41 9.90
C ILE A 241 -1.41 1.00 9.41
N LEU A 242 -1.29 1.17 8.10
CA LEU A 242 -1.02 2.45 7.44
C LEU A 242 -2.25 2.86 6.62
N PHE A 243 -2.99 3.87 7.07
CA PHE A 243 -4.07 4.52 6.34
C PHE A 243 -3.58 5.84 5.72
N THR A 244 -3.72 5.98 4.41
CA THR A 244 -3.44 7.23 3.68
C THR A 244 -4.66 7.63 2.84
N VAL A 245 -5.11 8.88 2.95
CA VAL A 245 -6.30 9.39 2.26
C VAL A 245 -5.93 10.63 1.45
N ASN A 246 -6.28 10.64 0.17
CA ASN A 246 -5.94 11.64 -0.85
C ASN A 246 -4.46 12.10 -0.88
N PRO A 247 -3.44 11.22 -0.76
CA PRO A 247 -2.05 11.67 -0.85
C PRO A 247 -1.71 12.09 -2.29
N GLY A 248 -1.07 13.25 -2.48
CA GLY A 248 -0.55 13.64 -3.80
C GLY A 248 0.46 12.62 -4.32
N ARG A 249 1.35 12.16 -3.43
CA ARG A 249 2.24 11.01 -3.63
C ARG A 249 2.45 10.25 -2.32
N CYS A 250 2.33 8.93 -2.36
CA CYS A 250 2.66 8.03 -1.26
C CYS A 250 3.78 7.08 -1.71
N ASP A 251 4.93 7.14 -1.05
CA ASP A 251 6.08 6.25 -1.24
C ASP A 251 6.21 5.38 0.03
N VAL A 252 6.14 4.05 -0.09
CA VAL A 252 6.35 3.12 1.03
C VAL A 252 7.53 2.21 0.71
N SER A 253 8.54 2.18 1.58
CA SER A 253 9.65 1.21 1.54
C SER A 253 9.72 0.40 2.82
N SER A 254 9.86 -0.92 2.70
CA SER A 254 9.87 -1.84 3.84
C SER A 254 10.77 -3.04 3.61
N TRP A 255 11.58 -3.43 4.60
CA TRP A 255 12.27 -4.73 4.51
C TRP A 255 11.27 -5.87 4.77
N LEU A 256 10.52 -5.78 5.87
CA LEU A 256 9.48 -6.74 6.26
C LEU A 256 8.17 -6.01 6.60
N HIS A 257 7.08 -6.35 5.90
CA HIS A 257 5.77 -5.72 6.08
C HIS A 257 4.64 -6.73 6.37
N PRO A 258 4.56 -7.26 7.61
CA PRO A 258 3.41 -8.04 8.11
C PRO A 258 2.21 -7.16 8.48
N GLY A 259 1.95 -6.09 7.73
CA GLY A 259 1.00 -5.03 8.06
C GLY A 259 -0.20 -4.95 7.12
N ILE A 260 -1.08 -3.98 7.38
CA ILE A 260 -2.17 -3.63 6.46
C ILE A 260 -1.94 -2.20 5.95
N LEU A 261 -1.92 -2.01 4.64
CA LEU A 261 -1.73 -0.71 3.98
C LEU A 261 -3.01 -0.34 3.20
N PHE A 262 -3.71 0.68 3.67
CA PHE A 262 -4.85 1.30 3.00
C PHE A 262 -4.45 2.64 2.36
N ALA A 263 -4.68 2.80 1.06
CA ALA A 263 -4.44 4.06 0.34
C ALA A 263 -5.67 4.46 -0.49
N VAL A 264 -6.37 5.52 -0.09
CA VAL A 264 -7.59 6.02 -0.75
C VAL A 264 -7.27 7.27 -1.56
N ASN A 265 -7.69 7.29 -2.82
CA ASN A 265 -7.45 8.34 -3.83
C ASN A 265 -6.00 8.85 -3.95
N PRO A 266 -4.94 8.01 -3.93
CA PRO A 266 -3.57 8.50 -4.10
C PRO A 266 -3.32 8.96 -5.54
N GLY A 267 -2.78 10.17 -5.75
CA GLY A 267 -2.35 10.61 -7.08
C GLY A 267 -1.30 9.67 -7.67
N ARG A 268 -0.34 9.27 -6.83
CA ARG A 268 0.61 8.19 -7.09
C ARG A 268 0.88 7.39 -5.80
N CYS A 269 0.92 6.07 -5.91
CA CYS A 269 1.33 5.17 -4.83
C CYS A 269 2.46 4.25 -5.32
N ASP A 270 3.65 4.37 -4.72
CA ASP A 270 4.80 3.50 -4.99
C ASP A 270 5.08 2.66 -3.72
N VAL A 271 4.89 1.34 -3.78
CA VAL A 271 5.18 0.40 -2.68
C VAL A 271 6.38 -0.48 -3.07
N SER A 272 7.40 -0.49 -2.23
CA SER A 272 8.62 -1.28 -2.40
C SER A 272 8.86 -2.13 -1.16
N SER A 273 9.07 -3.44 -1.35
CA SER A 273 9.24 -4.37 -0.23
C SER A 273 10.18 -5.54 -0.53
N TRP A 274 10.96 -5.96 0.46
CA TRP A 274 11.68 -7.23 0.35
C TRP A 274 10.75 -8.40 0.67
N LEU A 275 10.05 -8.35 1.81
CA LEU A 275 9.06 -9.34 2.23
C LEU A 275 7.74 -8.66 2.62
N HIS A 276 6.63 -9.01 1.95
CA HIS A 276 5.31 -8.45 2.20
C HIS A 276 4.26 -9.51 2.61
N PRO A 277 4.32 -10.05 3.84
CA PRO A 277 3.27 -10.85 4.45
C PRO A 277 2.07 -10.00 4.93
N GLY A 278 1.53 -9.14 4.06
CA GLY A 278 0.57 -8.10 4.44
C GLY A 278 -0.69 -8.07 3.57
N ILE A 279 -1.59 -7.14 3.90
CA ILE A 279 -2.74 -6.81 3.06
C ILE A 279 -2.63 -5.36 2.55
N LEU A 280 -2.59 -5.17 1.24
CA LEU A 280 -2.52 -3.85 0.60
C LEU A 280 -3.84 -3.57 -0.10
N PHE A 281 -4.62 -2.62 0.41
CA PHE A 281 -5.86 -2.11 -0.19
C PHE A 281 -5.64 -0.69 -0.77
N THR A 282 -5.69 -0.51 -2.10
CA THR A 282 -5.63 0.83 -2.72
C THR A 282 -6.90 1.16 -3.48
N VAL A 283 -7.61 2.23 -3.12
CA VAL A 283 -8.87 2.67 -3.72
C VAL A 283 -8.66 3.95 -4.54
N ASN A 284 -9.12 3.97 -5.79
CA ASN A 284 -8.96 5.02 -6.80
C ASN A 284 -7.53 5.61 -7.00
N PRO A 285 -6.43 4.83 -7.09
CA PRO A 285 -5.11 5.41 -7.43
C PRO A 285 -5.07 6.01 -8.84
N GLY A 286 -4.45 7.17 -9.02
CA GLY A 286 -4.09 7.65 -10.36
C GLY A 286 -3.11 6.70 -11.06
N ARG A 287 -2.01 6.38 -10.37
CA ARG A 287 -1.09 5.28 -10.71
C ARG A 287 -0.57 4.58 -9.46
N CYS A 288 -0.64 3.26 -9.44
CA CYS A 288 -0.06 2.39 -8.41
C CYS A 288 1.13 1.61 -9.00
N LEU A 289 2.24 1.56 -8.29
CA LEU A 289 3.44 0.77 -8.59
C LEU A 289 3.76 -0.09 -7.35
N VAL A 290 3.77 -1.41 -7.48
CA VAL A 290 4.15 -2.31 -6.37
C VAL A 290 5.28 -3.22 -6.81
N ASN A 291 6.44 -3.07 -6.18
CA ASN A 291 7.65 -3.87 -6.42
C ASN A 291 7.98 -4.69 -5.17
N SER A 292 7.99 -6.02 -5.29
CA SER A 292 8.25 -6.91 -4.14
C SER A 292 9.20 -8.07 -4.47
N TRP A 293 10.17 -8.36 -3.60
CA TRP A 293 10.97 -9.58 -3.77
C TRP A 293 10.13 -10.82 -3.44
N LEU A 294 9.50 -10.85 -2.26
CA LEU A 294 8.59 -11.90 -1.81
C LEU A 294 7.26 -11.30 -1.34
N HIS A 295 6.14 -11.77 -1.88
CA HIS A 295 4.79 -11.24 -1.57
C HIS A 295 3.79 -12.32 -1.08
N PRO A 296 3.97 -12.86 0.14
CA PRO A 296 3.00 -13.72 0.82
C PRO A 296 1.78 -12.95 1.38
N GLY A 297 1.07 -12.21 0.53
CA GLY A 297 0.06 -11.25 0.98
C GLY A 297 -1.13 -11.09 0.03
N ILE A 298 -2.14 -10.32 0.46
CA ILE A 298 -3.32 -10.00 -0.35
C ILE A 298 -3.24 -8.55 -0.85
N LEU A 299 -3.21 -8.35 -2.17
CA LEU A 299 -3.22 -7.02 -2.79
C LEU A 299 -4.58 -6.73 -3.42
N PHE A 300 -5.41 -5.97 -2.73
CA PHE A 300 -6.64 -5.38 -3.28
C PHE A 300 -6.38 -4.00 -3.90
N THR A 301 -6.80 -3.81 -5.14
CA THR A 301 -6.81 -2.49 -5.80
C THR A 301 -8.19 -2.25 -6.41
N VAL A 302 -8.75 -1.06 -6.23
CA VAL A 302 -10.09 -0.69 -6.70
C VAL A 302 -9.99 0.60 -7.50
N ASN A 303 -10.53 0.60 -8.72
CA ASN A 303 -10.50 1.67 -9.72
C ASN A 303 -9.13 2.36 -9.97
N PRO A 304 -7.96 1.68 -10.03
CA PRO A 304 -6.72 2.36 -10.35
C PRO A 304 -6.67 2.78 -11.82
N GLY A 305 -6.33 4.03 -12.12
CA GLY A 305 -6.10 4.50 -13.49
C GLY A 305 -5.01 3.67 -14.19
N ARG A 306 -3.93 3.37 -13.46
CA ARG A 306 -2.91 2.40 -13.86
C ARG A 306 -2.36 1.63 -12.64
N CYS A 307 -2.17 0.32 -12.78
CA CYS A 307 -1.53 -0.52 -11.77
C CYS A 307 -0.37 -1.30 -12.43
N ASP A 308 0.86 -1.02 -12.01
CA ASP A 308 2.07 -1.75 -12.42
C ASP A 308 2.56 -2.58 -11.22
N VAL A 309 2.59 -3.91 -11.33
CA VAL A 309 2.93 -4.81 -10.21
C VAL A 309 4.09 -5.70 -10.64
N SER A 310 5.27 -5.53 -10.05
CA SER A 310 6.45 -6.35 -10.34
C SER A 310 6.83 -7.22 -9.13
N SER A 311 7.35 -8.43 -9.36
CA SER A 311 7.86 -9.26 -8.26
C SER A 311 8.82 -10.37 -8.67
N TRP A 312 9.67 -10.80 -7.74
CA TRP A 312 10.38 -12.07 -7.88
C TRP A 312 9.46 -13.26 -7.55
N LEU A 313 8.88 -13.32 -6.34
CA LEU A 313 8.07 -14.45 -5.84
C LEU A 313 6.69 -13.98 -5.30
N ARG A 314 5.59 -14.54 -5.80
CA ARG A 314 4.19 -14.23 -5.39
C ARG A 314 3.41 -15.44 -4.83
N PRO A 315 3.63 -15.83 -3.57
CA PRO A 315 2.75 -16.75 -2.84
C PRO A 315 1.52 -16.02 -2.25
N GLY A 316 0.66 -15.41 -3.07
CA GLY A 316 -0.42 -14.53 -2.56
C GLY A 316 -1.64 -14.37 -3.47
N ILE A 317 -2.57 -13.53 -3.04
CA ILE A 317 -3.80 -13.20 -3.80
C ILE A 317 -3.73 -11.74 -4.25
N LEU A 318 -4.06 -11.45 -5.51
CA LEU A 318 -4.17 -10.09 -6.03
C LEU A 318 -5.56 -9.84 -6.58
N PHE A 319 -6.33 -8.96 -5.95
CA PHE A 319 -7.62 -8.46 -6.42
C PHE A 319 -7.42 -7.09 -7.11
N ALA A 320 -7.90 -6.93 -8.34
CA ALA A 320 -7.93 -5.63 -9.03
C ALA A 320 -9.31 -5.37 -9.67
N VAL A 321 -10.06 -4.43 -9.13
CA VAL A 321 -11.40 -4.06 -9.59
C VAL A 321 -11.32 -2.78 -10.41
N ASN A 322 -11.91 -2.79 -11.60
CA ASN A 322 -11.97 -1.71 -12.60
C ASN A 322 -10.62 -0.98 -12.91
N PRO A 323 -9.46 -1.65 -13.06
CA PRO A 323 -8.23 -0.95 -13.39
C PRO A 323 -8.23 -0.47 -14.85
N GLY A 324 -7.91 0.80 -15.12
CA GLY A 324 -7.82 1.33 -16.49
C GLY A 324 -6.76 0.57 -17.32
N ARG A 325 -5.59 0.34 -16.72
CA ARG A 325 -4.58 -0.62 -17.20
C ARG A 325 -3.87 -1.30 -16.04
N CYS A 326 -3.87 -2.64 -16.03
CA CYS A 326 -3.09 -3.48 -15.13
C CYS A 326 -1.92 -4.13 -15.88
N LEU A 327 -0.72 -4.11 -15.31
CA LEU A 327 0.48 -4.78 -15.78
C LEU A 327 1.10 -5.57 -14.62
N VAL A 328 1.07 -6.90 -14.68
CA VAL A 328 1.66 -7.80 -13.69
C VAL A 328 2.89 -8.47 -14.30
N ASN A 329 4.07 -8.20 -13.78
CA ASN A 329 5.33 -8.86 -14.15
C ASN A 329 5.79 -9.73 -12.97
N SER A 330 6.03 -11.02 -13.19
CA SER A 330 6.46 -11.94 -12.11
C SER A 330 7.47 -12.97 -12.58
N TRP A 331 8.49 -13.28 -11.75
CA TRP A 331 9.38 -14.39 -12.05
C TRP A 331 8.72 -15.73 -11.67
N LEU A 332 8.24 -15.84 -10.44
CA LEU A 332 7.54 -17.02 -9.90
C LEU A 332 6.20 -16.61 -9.27
N HIS A 333 5.10 -17.21 -9.71
CA HIS A 333 3.73 -16.83 -9.28
C HIS A 333 2.89 -18.00 -8.71
N PRO A 334 3.25 -18.54 -7.54
CA PRO A 334 2.43 -19.49 -6.78
C PRO A 334 1.20 -18.83 -6.11
N GLY A 335 0.26 -18.30 -6.88
CA GLY A 335 -0.81 -17.46 -6.32
C GLY A 335 -2.05 -17.25 -7.21
N ILE A 336 -3.04 -16.55 -6.65
CA ILE A 336 -4.33 -16.25 -7.30
C ILE A 336 -4.35 -14.78 -7.76
N LEU A 337 -4.68 -14.54 -9.02
CA LEU A 337 -4.87 -13.20 -9.59
C LEU A 337 -6.32 -13.02 -10.02
N PHE A 338 -7.09 -12.21 -9.30
CA PHE A 338 -8.47 -11.87 -9.58
C PHE A 338 -8.58 -10.44 -10.13
N THR A 339 -9.10 -10.27 -11.34
CA THR A 339 -9.28 -8.97 -12.00
C THR A 339 -10.71 -8.81 -12.51
N VAL A 340 -11.34 -7.67 -12.26
CA VAL A 340 -12.74 -7.39 -12.63
C VAL A 340 -12.79 -6.09 -13.43
N ASN A 341 -13.46 -6.11 -14.57
CA ASN A 341 -13.59 -5.03 -15.55
C ASN A 341 -12.28 -4.26 -15.89
N PRO A 342 -11.11 -4.90 -16.06
CA PRO A 342 -9.90 -4.16 -16.42
C PRO A 342 -9.98 -3.64 -17.86
N GLY A 343 -9.74 -2.35 -18.10
CA GLY A 343 -9.71 -1.80 -19.46
C GLY A 343 -8.64 -2.47 -20.33
N ARG A 344 -7.47 -2.71 -19.74
CA ARG A 344 -6.42 -3.59 -20.28
C ARG A 344 -5.68 -4.32 -19.16
N CYS A 345 -5.64 -5.65 -19.19
CA CYS A 345 -4.79 -6.47 -18.33
C CYS A 345 -3.62 -7.05 -19.15
N VAL A 346 -2.40 -6.97 -18.63
CA VAL A 346 -1.20 -7.60 -19.20
C VAL A 346 -0.51 -8.37 -18.08
N VAL A 347 -0.30 -9.67 -18.25
CA VAL A 347 0.40 -10.53 -17.31
C VAL A 347 1.59 -11.15 -18.02
N ASN A 348 2.80 -10.86 -17.54
CA ASN A 348 4.03 -11.48 -18.00
C ASN A 348 4.61 -12.33 -16.85
N SER A 349 4.85 -13.61 -17.08
CA SER A 349 5.37 -14.52 -16.05
C SER A 349 6.41 -15.50 -16.59
N TRP A 350 7.52 -15.68 -15.87
CA TRP A 350 8.46 -16.76 -16.22
C TRP A 350 7.91 -18.13 -15.82
N LEU A 351 7.54 -18.32 -14.55
CA LEU A 351 6.96 -19.56 -14.01
C LEU A 351 5.65 -19.28 -13.28
N ARG A 352 4.56 -19.93 -13.70
CA ARG A 352 3.19 -19.58 -13.25
C ARG A 352 2.35 -20.74 -12.68
N PRO A 353 2.74 -21.32 -11.52
CA PRO A 353 1.94 -22.28 -10.79
C PRO A 353 0.76 -21.62 -10.03
N GLY A 354 -0.28 -21.16 -10.72
CA GLY A 354 -1.34 -20.40 -10.06
C GLY A 354 -2.64 -20.26 -10.84
N ILE A 355 -3.60 -19.55 -10.25
CA ILE A 355 -4.92 -19.31 -10.83
C ILE A 355 -5.04 -17.85 -11.27
N LEU A 356 -5.60 -17.59 -12.45
CA LEU A 356 -6.04 -16.27 -12.89
C LEU A 356 -7.55 -16.28 -13.11
N PHE A 357 -8.23 -15.28 -12.60
CA PHE A 357 -9.61 -14.94 -12.93
C PHE A 357 -9.64 -13.53 -13.54
N ALA A 358 -10.14 -13.39 -14.76
CA ALA A 358 -10.41 -12.09 -15.37
C ALA A 358 -11.87 -11.99 -15.81
N VAL A 359 -12.64 -11.12 -15.17
CA VAL A 359 -14.06 -10.88 -15.46
C VAL A 359 -14.19 -9.58 -16.24
N ASN A 360 -14.86 -9.63 -17.39
CA ASN A 360 -15.10 -8.54 -18.34
C ASN A 360 -13.85 -7.69 -18.73
N PRO A 361 -12.66 -8.26 -19.00
CA PRO A 361 -11.51 -7.46 -19.42
C PRO A 361 -11.71 -6.90 -20.83
N GLY A 362 -11.53 -5.59 -21.02
CA GLY A 362 -11.59 -4.98 -22.35
C GLY A 362 -10.52 -5.58 -23.29
N ARG A 363 -9.30 -5.76 -22.78
CA ARG A 363 -8.23 -6.56 -23.39
C ARG A 363 -7.45 -7.32 -22.33
N CYS A 364 -7.28 -8.62 -22.49
CA CYS A 364 -6.40 -9.46 -21.67
C CYS A 364 -5.23 -9.96 -22.53
N LEU A 365 -3.99 -9.81 -22.03
CA LEU A 365 -2.77 -10.35 -22.64
C LEU A 365 -2.03 -11.16 -21.57
N VAL A 366 -1.82 -12.45 -21.80
CA VAL A 366 -1.04 -13.32 -20.93
C VAL A 366 0.16 -13.84 -21.72
N ASN A 367 1.37 -13.41 -21.35
CA ASN A 367 2.61 -13.96 -21.88
C ASN A 367 3.27 -14.81 -20.79
N SER A 368 3.60 -16.06 -21.09
CA SER A 368 4.20 -16.97 -20.12
C SER A 368 5.30 -17.84 -20.73
N TRP A 369 6.40 -18.07 -20.00
CA TRP A 369 7.38 -19.06 -20.41
C TRP A 369 6.92 -20.46 -20.00
N LEU A 370 6.58 -20.66 -18.72
CA LEU A 370 6.06 -21.90 -18.17
C LEU A 370 4.76 -21.65 -17.39
N HIS A 371 3.64 -22.25 -17.82
CA HIS A 371 2.31 -22.03 -17.24
C HIS A 371 1.63 -23.32 -16.73
N PRO A 372 2.09 -23.89 -15.59
CA PRO A 372 1.41 -24.96 -14.87
C PRO A 372 0.26 -24.41 -14.00
N GLY A 373 -0.78 -23.83 -14.63
CA GLY A 373 -1.81 -23.09 -13.90
C GLY A 373 -3.19 -23.12 -14.55
N ILE A 374 -4.17 -22.50 -13.90
CA ILE A 374 -5.53 -22.35 -14.42
C ILE A 374 -5.80 -20.88 -14.77
N LEU A 375 -6.30 -20.63 -15.98
CA LEU A 375 -6.66 -19.31 -16.47
C LEU A 375 -8.16 -19.29 -16.80
N PHE A 376 -8.95 -18.67 -15.94
CA PHE A 376 -10.36 -18.38 -16.16
C PHE A 376 -10.52 -16.95 -16.69
N THR A 377 -11.17 -16.79 -17.84
CA THR A 377 -11.58 -15.48 -18.35
C THR A 377 -13.06 -15.49 -18.75
N VAL A 378 -13.80 -14.47 -18.35
CA VAL A 378 -15.26 -14.35 -18.55
C VAL A 378 -15.56 -13.03 -19.24
N ASN A 379 -16.30 -13.09 -20.34
CA ASN A 379 -16.64 -11.98 -21.24
C ASN A 379 -15.46 -11.06 -21.66
N PRO A 380 -14.26 -11.57 -22.02
CA PRO A 380 -13.17 -10.70 -22.46
C PRO A 380 -13.47 -10.10 -23.84
N GLY A 381 -13.31 -8.79 -24.01
CA GLY A 381 -13.44 -8.14 -25.33
C GLY A 381 -12.42 -8.68 -26.33
N ARG A 382 -11.16 -8.83 -25.87
CA ARG A 382 -10.14 -9.65 -26.53
C ARG A 382 -9.26 -10.35 -25.50
N CYS A 383 -9.02 -11.64 -25.67
CA CYS A 383 -8.01 -12.43 -24.94
C CYS A 383 -6.88 -12.82 -25.90
N LEU A 384 -5.63 -12.62 -25.51
CA LEU A 384 -4.44 -13.10 -26.22
C LEU A 384 -3.55 -13.84 -25.22
N VAL A 385 -3.34 -15.14 -25.43
CA VAL A 385 -2.52 -16.00 -24.57
C VAL A 385 -1.34 -16.51 -25.39
N ASN A 386 -0.13 -16.11 -25.01
CA ASN A 386 1.12 -16.55 -25.62
C ASN A 386 1.91 -17.37 -24.59
N SER A 387 2.30 -18.58 -24.95
CA SER A 387 3.00 -19.49 -24.04
C SER A 387 4.15 -20.24 -24.73
N TRP A 388 5.28 -20.42 -24.04
CA TRP A 388 6.30 -21.36 -24.52
C TRP A 388 5.91 -22.80 -24.15
N LEU A 389 5.60 -23.06 -22.87
CA LEU A 389 5.11 -24.36 -22.42
C LEU A 389 3.91 -24.23 -21.46
N HIS A 390 2.76 -24.83 -21.82
CA HIS A 390 1.48 -24.64 -21.15
C HIS A 390 0.82 -25.97 -20.68
N PRO A 391 1.33 -26.59 -19.62
CA PRO A 391 0.71 -27.71 -18.90
C PRO A 391 -0.38 -27.19 -17.94
N GLY A 392 -1.41 -26.54 -18.49
CA GLY A 392 -2.42 -25.83 -17.70
C GLY A 392 -3.83 -25.96 -18.28
N ILE A 393 -4.80 -25.39 -17.58
CA ILE A 393 -6.20 -25.36 -18.04
C ILE A 393 -6.60 -23.91 -18.34
N LEU A 394 -7.06 -23.65 -19.57
CA LEU A 394 -7.57 -22.36 -20.02
C LEU A 394 -9.08 -22.45 -20.21
N PHE A 395 -9.85 -21.79 -19.35
CA PHE A 395 -11.29 -21.60 -19.46
C PHE A 395 -11.60 -20.19 -19.93
N THR A 396 -12.31 -20.06 -21.05
CA THR A 396 -12.70 -18.76 -21.62
C THR A 396 -14.18 -18.76 -21.98
N VAL A 397 -14.98 -17.90 -21.36
CA VAL A 397 -16.44 -17.83 -21.53
C VAL A 397 -16.84 -16.51 -22.20
N ASN A 398 -17.65 -16.59 -23.26
CA ASN A 398 -18.14 -15.49 -24.10
C ASN A 398 -17.08 -14.46 -24.56
N PRO A 399 -15.89 -14.85 -25.06
CA PRO A 399 -14.91 -13.88 -25.54
C PRO A 399 -15.36 -13.25 -26.87
N GLY A 400 -15.19 -11.94 -27.03
CA GLY A 400 -15.36 -11.30 -28.34
C GLY A 400 -14.35 -11.86 -29.36
N ARG A 401 -13.09 -11.99 -28.92
CA ARG A 401 -12.03 -12.70 -29.64
C ARG A 401 -11.07 -13.37 -28.66
N CYS A 402 -10.76 -14.64 -28.89
CA CYS A 402 -9.70 -15.39 -28.21
C CYS A 402 -8.60 -15.74 -29.22
N ASP A 403 -7.36 -15.36 -28.93
CA ASP A 403 -6.17 -15.73 -29.69
C ASP A 403 -5.25 -16.53 -28.74
N VAL A 404 -4.92 -17.77 -29.08
CA VAL A 404 -3.99 -18.62 -28.31
C VAL A 404 -2.80 -18.98 -29.20
N SER A 405 -1.58 -18.69 -28.73
CA SER A 405 -0.33 -19.14 -29.33
C SER A 405 0.51 -19.93 -28.34
N SER A 406 1.04 -21.06 -28.78
CA SER A 406 1.82 -21.96 -27.93
C SER A 406 2.94 -22.66 -28.70
N TRP A 407 4.11 -22.82 -28.09
CA TRP A 407 5.13 -23.71 -28.64
C TRP A 407 4.83 -25.18 -28.24
N LEU A 408 4.58 -25.42 -26.94
CA LEU A 408 4.19 -26.73 -26.40
C LEU A 408 2.93 -26.61 -25.51
N HIS A 409 1.85 -27.28 -25.88
CA HIS A 409 0.56 -27.22 -25.15
C HIS A 409 0.04 -28.61 -24.74
N PRO A 410 0.61 -29.22 -23.69
CA PRO A 410 0.04 -30.40 -23.00
C PRO A 410 -1.09 -30.02 -22.03
N GLY A 411 -1.95 -29.08 -22.43
CA GLY A 411 -2.99 -28.49 -21.58
C GLY A 411 -4.41 -28.81 -22.04
N ILE A 412 -5.40 -28.28 -21.30
CA ILE A 412 -6.82 -28.34 -21.69
C ILE A 412 -7.32 -26.92 -21.96
N LEU A 413 -7.91 -26.69 -23.14
CA LEU A 413 -8.49 -25.41 -23.55
C LEU A 413 -10.01 -25.55 -23.70
N PHE A 414 -10.77 -24.95 -22.78
CA PHE A 414 -12.22 -24.80 -22.86
C PHE A 414 -12.58 -23.38 -23.30
N THR A 415 -13.26 -23.23 -24.43
CA THR A 415 -13.82 -21.96 -24.89
C THR A 415 -15.32 -22.10 -25.14
N VAL A 416 -16.14 -21.24 -24.55
CA VAL A 416 -17.61 -21.28 -24.66
C VAL A 416 -18.12 -19.97 -25.25
N ASN A 417 -18.96 -20.06 -26.28
CA ASN A 417 -19.54 -18.96 -27.05
C ASN A 417 -18.55 -17.86 -27.54
N PRO A 418 -17.37 -18.19 -28.11
CA PRO A 418 -16.46 -17.17 -28.64
C PRO A 418 -17.00 -16.57 -29.94
N GLY A 419 -16.95 -15.24 -30.08
CA GLY A 419 -17.19 -14.60 -31.38
C GLY A 419 -16.16 -15.07 -32.43
N ARG A 420 -14.89 -15.13 -32.02
CA ARG A 420 -13.79 -15.75 -32.78
C ARG A 420 -12.80 -16.42 -31.84
N CYS A 421 -12.32 -17.62 -32.19
CA CYS A 421 -11.27 -18.35 -31.50
C CYS A 421 -10.19 -18.77 -32.50
N ASP A 422 -9.01 -18.16 -32.42
CA ASP A 422 -7.83 -18.53 -33.21
C ASP A 422 -6.83 -19.26 -32.30
N VAL A 423 -6.49 -20.51 -32.60
CA VAL A 423 -5.51 -21.30 -31.86
C VAL A 423 -4.35 -21.67 -32.78
N SER A 424 -3.14 -21.38 -32.33
CA SER A 424 -1.90 -21.65 -33.04
C SER A 424 -0.93 -22.42 -32.13
N SER A 425 -0.39 -23.52 -32.63
CA SER A 425 0.49 -24.39 -31.85
C SER A 425 1.60 -25.03 -32.69
N TRP A 426 2.80 -25.14 -32.14
CA TRP A 426 3.84 -25.98 -32.74
C TRP A 426 3.62 -27.45 -32.36
N LEU A 427 3.47 -27.74 -31.07
CA LEU A 427 3.20 -29.08 -30.54
C LEU A 427 2.02 -29.07 -29.57
N HIS A 428 0.93 -29.77 -29.91
CA HIS A 428 -0.32 -29.78 -29.12
C HIS A 428 -0.79 -31.19 -28.71
N PRO A 429 -0.18 -31.80 -27.68
CA PRO A 429 -0.67 -33.01 -27.02
C PRO A 429 -1.78 -32.71 -25.98
N GLY A 430 -2.69 -31.79 -26.29
CA GLY A 430 -3.73 -31.28 -25.38
C GLY A 430 -5.16 -31.64 -25.79
N ILE A 431 -6.13 -31.25 -24.97
CA ILE A 431 -7.55 -31.32 -25.29
C ILE A 431 -8.06 -29.89 -25.56
N LEU A 432 -8.74 -29.68 -26.69
CA LEU A 432 -9.44 -28.44 -27.00
C LEU A 432 -10.94 -28.71 -27.05
N PHE A 433 -11.73 -27.88 -26.37
CA PHE A 433 -13.18 -27.89 -26.40
C PHE A 433 -13.69 -26.49 -26.76
N ALA A 434 -14.41 -26.35 -27.88
CA ALA A 434 -15.04 -25.10 -28.31
C ALA A 434 -16.56 -25.27 -28.48
N GLY A 435 -17.33 -24.71 -27.54
CA GLY A 435 -18.79 -24.67 -27.62
C GLY A 435 -19.29 -23.38 -28.27
N ASN A 436 -20.19 -23.50 -29.26
CA ASN A 436 -20.84 -22.44 -30.03
C ASN A 436 -19.92 -21.30 -30.55
N PRO A 437 -18.73 -21.57 -31.16
CA PRO A 437 -17.90 -20.52 -31.69
C PRO A 437 -18.48 -19.92 -32.98
N GLY A 438 -18.54 -18.59 -33.10
CA GLY A 438 -18.89 -17.91 -34.35
C GLY A 438 -17.91 -18.26 -35.47
N ARG A 439 -16.61 -18.19 -35.17
CA ARG A 439 -15.54 -18.80 -35.96
C ARG A 439 -14.48 -19.44 -35.06
N CYS A 440 -14.06 -20.65 -35.41
CA CYS A 440 -12.87 -21.31 -34.85
C CYS A 440 -11.84 -21.51 -35.97
N LEU A 441 -10.57 -21.19 -35.70
CA LEU A 441 -9.42 -21.45 -36.56
C LEU A 441 -8.37 -22.18 -35.72
N VAL A 442 -7.96 -23.38 -36.11
CA VAL A 442 -6.94 -24.17 -35.41
C VAL A 442 -5.80 -24.46 -36.38
N ASN A 443 -4.63 -23.88 -36.13
CA ASN A 443 -3.42 -24.08 -36.92
C ASN A 443 -2.38 -24.80 -36.05
N SER A 444 -1.89 -25.95 -36.53
CA SER A 444 -0.93 -26.77 -35.77
C SER A 444 0.19 -27.31 -36.64
N TRP A 445 1.43 -27.37 -36.12
CA TRP A 445 2.48 -28.13 -36.80
C TRP A 445 2.35 -29.63 -36.50
N LEU A 446 2.27 -30.02 -35.22
CA LEU A 446 2.04 -31.40 -34.82
C LEU A 446 1.00 -31.51 -33.68
N HIS A 447 -0.11 -32.22 -33.95
CA HIS A 447 -1.29 -32.27 -33.09
C HIS A 447 -1.72 -33.72 -32.74
N PRO A 448 -1.10 -34.34 -31.72
CA PRO A 448 -1.53 -35.59 -31.10
C PRO A 448 -2.63 -35.39 -30.04
N GLY A 449 -3.40 -34.30 -30.14
CA GLY A 449 -4.44 -33.92 -29.18
C GLY A 449 -5.84 -34.37 -29.58
N ILE A 450 -6.83 -34.02 -28.74
CA ILE A 450 -8.26 -34.19 -29.06
C ILE A 450 -8.90 -32.81 -29.21
N LEU A 451 -9.60 -32.57 -30.33
CA LEU A 451 -10.32 -31.34 -30.63
C LEU A 451 -11.82 -31.63 -30.69
N PHE A 452 -12.58 -31.14 -29.71
CA PHE A 452 -14.03 -31.15 -29.66
C PHE A 452 -14.59 -29.78 -30.02
N THR A 453 -15.50 -29.71 -30.98
CA THR A 453 -16.20 -28.48 -31.37
C THR A 453 -17.71 -28.75 -31.48
N VAL A 454 -18.53 -27.89 -30.90
CA VAL A 454 -20.00 -28.07 -30.82
C VAL A 454 -20.67 -26.80 -31.33
N ASN A 455 -21.59 -26.95 -32.28
CA ASN A 455 -22.29 -25.88 -33.00
C ASN A 455 -21.40 -24.72 -33.52
N PRO A 456 -20.23 -24.95 -34.15
CA PRO A 456 -19.44 -23.86 -34.70
C PRO A 456 -20.11 -23.25 -35.94
N GLY A 457 -20.22 -21.93 -36.02
CA GLY A 457 -20.68 -21.25 -37.24
C GLY A 457 -19.74 -21.53 -38.41
N ARG A 458 -18.43 -21.45 -38.15
CA ARG A 458 -17.36 -21.92 -39.04
C ARG A 458 -16.21 -22.51 -38.23
N CYS A 459 -15.71 -23.68 -38.61
CA CYS A 459 -14.48 -24.29 -38.10
C CYS A 459 -13.48 -24.43 -39.25
N ASP A 460 -12.28 -23.88 -39.10
CA ASP A 460 -11.16 -24.03 -40.04
C ASP A 460 -10.02 -24.75 -39.29
N VAL A 461 -9.60 -25.93 -39.72
CA VAL A 461 -8.48 -26.69 -39.13
C VAL A 461 -7.39 -26.85 -40.17
N SER A 462 -6.17 -26.43 -39.83
CA SER A 462 -4.96 -26.69 -40.62
C SER A 462 -3.88 -27.36 -39.78
N SER A 463 -3.25 -28.39 -40.36
CA SER A 463 -2.24 -29.19 -39.67
C SER A 463 -1.14 -29.68 -40.62
N TRP A 464 0.11 -29.72 -40.15
CA TRP A 464 1.16 -30.43 -40.89
C TRP A 464 1.11 -31.94 -40.57
N LEU A 465 1.06 -32.29 -39.28
CA LEU A 465 0.96 -33.67 -38.79
C LEU A 465 -0.17 -33.77 -37.75
N HIS A 466 -1.21 -34.57 -38.03
CA HIS A 466 -2.37 -34.73 -37.14
C HIS A 466 -2.66 -36.21 -36.79
N PRO A 467 -1.93 -36.79 -35.82
CA PRO A 467 -2.25 -38.07 -35.17
C PRO A 467 -3.32 -37.94 -34.06
N GLY A 468 -4.15 -36.89 -34.09
CA GLY A 468 -5.16 -36.60 -33.07
C GLY A 468 -6.56 -37.12 -33.41
N ILE A 469 -7.54 -36.80 -32.56
CA ILE A 469 -8.97 -37.03 -32.82
C ILE A 469 -9.71 -35.69 -32.93
N LEU A 470 -10.47 -35.50 -34.00
CA LEU A 470 -11.30 -34.32 -34.24
C LEU A 470 -12.77 -34.71 -34.20
N PHE A 471 -13.51 -34.20 -33.22
CA PHE A 471 -14.96 -34.31 -33.09
C PHE A 471 -15.62 -32.95 -33.36
N THR A 472 -16.53 -32.90 -34.32
CA THR A 472 -17.28 -31.68 -34.68
C THR A 472 -18.77 -31.96 -34.79
N VAL A 473 -19.59 -31.31 -33.97
CA VAL A 473 -21.04 -31.52 -33.91
C VAL A 473 -21.79 -30.27 -34.38
N ASN A 474 -22.73 -30.44 -35.29
CA ASN A 474 -23.56 -29.41 -35.94
C ASN A 474 -22.79 -28.18 -36.49
N PRO A 475 -21.67 -28.32 -37.24
CA PRO A 475 -20.99 -27.17 -37.80
C PRO A 475 -21.80 -26.56 -38.95
N GLY A 476 -21.91 -25.24 -39.00
CA GLY A 476 -22.41 -24.53 -40.19
C GLY A 476 -21.47 -24.77 -41.39
N ARG A 477 -20.17 -24.67 -41.14
CA ARG A 477 -19.10 -25.06 -42.08
C ARG A 477 -17.89 -25.62 -41.32
N CYS A 478 -17.31 -26.71 -41.81
CA CYS A 478 -16.05 -27.29 -41.33
C CYS A 478 -15.07 -27.45 -42.51
N ASP A 479 -13.94 -26.76 -42.49
CA ASP A 479 -12.86 -26.90 -43.47
C ASP A 479 -11.66 -27.55 -42.77
N VAL A 480 -11.24 -28.74 -43.19
CA VAL A 480 -10.07 -29.46 -42.64
C VAL A 480 -9.00 -29.58 -43.71
N SER A 481 -7.78 -29.19 -43.36
CA SER A 481 -6.60 -29.24 -44.23
C SER A 481 -5.43 -29.89 -43.50
N SER A 482 -4.76 -30.86 -44.14
CA SER A 482 -3.67 -31.60 -43.54
C SER A 482 -2.61 -32.02 -44.55
N TRP A 483 -1.34 -32.01 -44.16
CA TRP A 483 -0.30 -32.65 -44.98
C TRP A 483 -0.29 -34.17 -44.70
N LEU A 484 -0.22 -34.56 -43.43
CA LEU A 484 -0.24 -35.96 -42.97
C LEU A 484 -1.27 -36.14 -41.84
N HIS A 485 -2.29 -36.97 -42.09
CA HIS A 485 -3.40 -37.20 -41.14
C HIS A 485 -3.63 -38.68 -40.83
N PRO A 486 -2.86 -39.26 -39.88
CA PRO A 486 -3.12 -40.57 -39.27
C PRO A 486 -4.16 -40.54 -38.14
N GLY A 487 -4.92 -39.46 -37.99
CA GLY A 487 -5.93 -39.27 -36.95
C GLY A 487 -7.32 -39.80 -37.29
N ILE A 488 -8.28 -39.57 -36.39
CA ILE A 488 -9.71 -39.88 -36.62
C ILE A 488 -10.53 -38.59 -36.67
N LEU A 489 -11.37 -38.44 -37.70
CA LEU A 489 -12.26 -37.31 -37.88
C LEU A 489 -13.73 -37.78 -37.79
N PHE A 490 -14.45 -37.30 -36.77
CA PHE A 490 -15.88 -37.50 -36.56
C PHE A 490 -16.62 -36.16 -36.76
N THR A 491 -17.52 -36.10 -37.74
CA THR A 491 -18.37 -34.93 -37.96
C THR A 491 -19.84 -35.32 -37.97
N VAL A 492 -20.67 -34.67 -37.15
CA VAL A 492 -22.11 -34.97 -36.99
C VAL A 492 -22.93 -33.75 -37.42
N ASN A 493 -23.92 -33.97 -38.29
CA ASN A 493 -24.81 -32.97 -38.90
C ASN A 493 -24.12 -31.71 -39.48
N PRO A 494 -23.04 -31.82 -40.29
CA PRO A 494 -22.42 -30.64 -40.89
C PRO A 494 -23.27 -30.04 -42.02
N GLY A 495 -23.51 -28.72 -41.98
CA GLY A 495 -24.08 -27.99 -43.12
C GLY A 495 -23.18 -28.09 -44.36
N ARG A 496 -21.87 -27.88 -44.16
CA ARG A 496 -20.81 -28.16 -45.15
C ARG A 496 -19.55 -28.68 -44.47
N CYS A 497 -18.93 -29.71 -45.05
CA CYS A 497 -17.62 -30.23 -44.66
C CYS A 497 -16.71 -30.30 -45.90
N ASP A 498 -15.56 -29.63 -45.88
CA ASP A 498 -14.54 -29.69 -46.92
C ASP A 498 -13.24 -30.26 -46.30
N VAL A 499 -12.88 -31.51 -46.61
CA VAL A 499 -11.66 -32.18 -46.12
C VAL A 499 -10.63 -32.26 -47.23
N SER A 500 -9.40 -31.81 -46.95
CA SER A 500 -8.27 -31.83 -47.87
C SER A 500 -7.03 -32.44 -47.20
N SER A 501 -6.39 -33.39 -47.89
CA SER A 501 -5.19 -34.06 -47.37
C SER A 501 -4.20 -34.40 -48.47
N TRP A 502 -2.90 -34.37 -48.17
CA TRP A 502 -1.88 -34.92 -49.07
C TRP A 502 -1.76 -36.44 -48.87
N LEU A 503 -1.58 -36.87 -47.62
CA LEU A 503 -1.51 -38.28 -47.20
C LEU A 503 -2.44 -38.53 -45.99
N HIS A 504 -3.42 -39.41 -46.16
CA HIS A 504 -4.43 -39.69 -45.13
C HIS A 504 -4.63 -41.20 -44.91
N PRO A 505 -3.85 -41.81 -43.99
CA PRO A 505 -4.11 -43.15 -43.46
C PRO A 505 -5.12 -43.17 -42.30
N GLY A 506 -5.77 -42.04 -41.98
CA GLY A 506 -6.76 -41.91 -40.92
C GLY A 506 -8.14 -42.47 -41.26
N ILE A 507 -9.08 -42.33 -40.31
CA ILE A 507 -10.49 -42.74 -40.47
C ILE A 507 -11.40 -41.51 -40.46
N LEU A 508 -12.32 -41.44 -41.42
CA LEU A 508 -13.32 -40.37 -41.54
C LEU A 508 -14.74 -40.90 -41.35
N PHE A 509 -15.41 -40.45 -40.30
CA PHE A 509 -16.82 -40.68 -40.01
C PHE A 509 -17.63 -39.39 -40.19
N THR A 510 -18.62 -39.40 -41.07
CA THR A 510 -19.54 -38.25 -41.23
C THR A 510 -21.00 -38.68 -41.17
N VAL A 511 -21.74 -38.19 -40.17
CA VAL A 511 -23.16 -38.51 -39.94
C VAL A 511 -24.03 -37.33 -40.40
N ASN A 512 -25.01 -37.59 -41.25
CA ASN A 512 -25.97 -36.61 -41.80
C ASN A 512 -25.34 -35.31 -42.38
N PRO A 513 -24.36 -35.38 -43.30
CA PRO A 513 -23.84 -34.18 -43.96
C PRO A 513 -24.85 -33.57 -44.94
N GLY A 514 -25.02 -32.25 -44.90
CA GLY A 514 -25.68 -31.49 -45.96
C GLY A 514 -24.85 -31.46 -47.25
N ARG A 515 -23.53 -31.23 -47.12
CA ARG A 515 -22.54 -31.42 -48.19
C ARG A 515 -21.20 -31.82 -47.60
N CYS A 516 -20.58 -32.88 -48.13
CA CYS A 516 -19.21 -33.26 -47.81
C CYS A 516 -18.36 -33.33 -49.10
N LEU A 517 -17.17 -32.77 -49.08
CA LEU A 517 -16.15 -32.88 -50.14
C LEU A 517 -14.87 -33.42 -49.51
N VAL A 518 -14.29 -34.47 -50.08
CA VAL A 518 -13.04 -35.08 -49.58
C VAL A 518 -12.06 -35.17 -50.74
N ASN A 519 -10.98 -34.40 -50.68
CA ASN A 519 -9.89 -34.41 -51.65
C ASN A 519 -8.64 -35.01 -50.99
N SER A 520 -8.08 -36.06 -51.59
CA SER A 520 -6.82 -36.66 -51.15
C SER A 520 -5.95 -37.03 -52.35
N TRP A 521 -4.63 -36.91 -52.21
CA TRP A 521 -3.67 -37.25 -53.27
C TRP A 521 -3.17 -38.70 -53.18
N LEU A 522 -2.98 -39.21 -51.97
CA LEU A 522 -2.47 -40.57 -51.70
C LEU A 522 -3.22 -41.17 -50.50
N HIS A 523 -4.00 -42.24 -50.73
CA HIS A 523 -5.01 -42.71 -49.77
C HIS A 523 -5.15 -44.24 -49.68
N PRO A 524 -4.87 -44.83 -48.51
CA PRO A 524 -5.35 -46.15 -48.11
C PRO A 524 -6.37 -46.10 -46.94
N GLY A 525 -6.78 -44.90 -46.48
CA GLY A 525 -7.67 -44.72 -45.32
C GLY A 525 -9.13 -45.11 -45.57
N ILE A 526 -9.87 -45.34 -44.48
CA ILE A 526 -11.25 -45.85 -44.48
C ILE A 526 -12.26 -44.70 -44.31
N LEU A 527 -13.34 -44.73 -45.10
CA LEU A 527 -14.40 -43.71 -45.12
C LEU A 527 -15.77 -44.32 -44.76
N PHE A 528 -16.49 -43.70 -43.83
CA PHE A 528 -17.81 -44.12 -43.36
C PHE A 528 -18.82 -42.93 -43.31
N ALA A 529 -20.02 -43.06 -43.91
CA ALA A 529 -21.01 -41.97 -44.05
C ALA A 529 -22.50 -42.43 -44.12
N VAL A 530 -23.49 -41.55 -43.78
CA VAL A 530 -24.96 -41.85 -43.66
C VAL A 530 -25.89 -40.68 -44.11
N ASN A 531 -27.09 -40.93 -44.71
CA ASN A 531 -27.99 -39.89 -45.29
C ASN A 531 -29.54 -40.24 -45.28
N PRO A 532 -30.49 -39.31 -44.95
CA PRO A 532 -31.93 -39.58 -44.67
C PRO A 532 -32.99 -39.32 -45.79
N GLY A 533 -34.29 -39.62 -45.53
CA GLY A 533 -35.45 -39.40 -46.43
C GLY A 533 -36.54 -40.51 -46.52
N ARG A 534 -36.24 -41.83 -46.43
CA ARG A 534 -34.97 -42.59 -46.19
C ARG A 534 -34.41 -42.52 -44.75
N CYS A 535 -33.23 -43.10 -44.49
CA CYS A 535 -32.74 -43.57 -43.18
C CYS A 535 -31.50 -44.49 -43.38
N ASP A 536 -31.02 -45.10 -42.31
CA ASP A 536 -29.58 -45.21 -42.05
C ASP A 536 -28.83 -46.40 -42.70
N VAL A 537 -27.50 -46.37 -42.58
CA VAL A 537 -26.57 -47.42 -43.02
C VAL A 537 -25.40 -47.55 -42.03
N SER A 538 -24.70 -48.69 -42.03
CA SER A 538 -23.55 -48.96 -41.15
C SER A 538 -22.51 -49.82 -41.88
N SER A 539 -21.31 -49.91 -41.29
CA SER A 539 -20.47 -51.12 -41.32
C SER A 539 -21.07 -52.20 -40.41
#